data_AF-A0A1G5H875-F1
#
_entry.id   AF-A0A1G5H875-F1
#
_cell.length_a   1.000
_cell.length_b   1.000
_cell.length_c   1.000
_cell.angle_alpha   90.00
_cell.angle_beta   90.00
_cell.angle_gamma   90.00
#
_symmetry.space_group_name_H-M   'P 1'
#
loop_
_entity.id
_entity.type
_entity.pdbx_description
1 polymer ?
#
loop_
_entity_poly.entity_id
_entity_poly.type
_entity_poly.pdbx_seq_one_letter_code
_entity_poly.pdbx_strand_id
1 'polypeptide(L)'
;MAIRENILTSATARDKYIQGVKLLKNEFPGPTTSDLGIGGASRPVSTYDLFVIWHHVAMTTFTPPTQGDRNAAHRGPVFLPWHRFMLLQLEMNLQRVLGNDLAFGLPYWDWAQDGQLSPARQRRAPIWAGNCMGGTGTPVTTGPFAFDPANPGSWRVRITASGATGQLVQVNRGLRRQLGIQTTRLPRKSHTAAAVSQSVYDAASWNTASPGFRNLVEGWQSQPQIPPPSLHNRVHVFVGGDMSPSTSPNDPVFYLNHCNVDRIWERWMQPPPGGHGRLYAPAQSEPSSLRGHRLNDTLNSLLSGTTTPAEMLDISESYTYDSLSV
;
A
#
# COMPACT_ATOMS: atom_id res chain seq x y z
N MET A 1 -1.63 -22.69 1.10
CA MET A 1 -1.67 -21.44 1.87
C MET A 1 -0.39 -20.69 1.59
N ALA A 2 -0.49 -19.45 1.10
CA ALA A 2 0.67 -18.65 0.78
C ALA A 2 1.35 -18.13 2.06
N ILE A 3 2.68 -18.01 2.06
CA ILE A 3 3.44 -17.40 3.14
C ILE A 3 4.04 -16.09 2.61
N ARG A 4 3.67 -14.97 3.24
CA ARG A 4 4.24 -13.66 2.96
C ARG A 4 5.54 -13.49 3.73
N GLU A 5 6.63 -13.44 3.00
CA GLU A 5 7.98 -13.37 3.55
C GLU A 5 8.58 -11.97 3.45
N ASN A 6 9.59 -11.68 4.27
CA ASN A 6 10.35 -10.44 4.14
C ASN A 6 11.16 -10.45 2.83
N ILE A 7 10.96 -9.45 1.97
CA ILE A 7 11.62 -9.34 0.66
C ILE A 7 13.16 -9.29 0.75
N LEU A 8 13.69 -8.84 1.90
CA LEU A 8 15.13 -8.73 2.09
C LEU A 8 15.79 -10.07 2.48
N THR A 9 15.03 -11.01 3.04
CA THR A 9 15.55 -12.32 3.47
C THR A 9 15.13 -13.45 2.53
N SER A 10 14.00 -13.33 1.82
CA SER A 10 13.56 -14.30 0.82
C SER A 10 13.90 -13.82 -0.60
N ALA A 11 14.99 -14.35 -1.17
CA ALA A 11 15.34 -14.10 -2.57
C ALA A 11 14.27 -14.64 -3.53
N THR A 12 13.71 -15.81 -3.23
CA THR A 12 12.64 -16.43 -4.03
C THR A 12 11.39 -15.55 -4.09
N ALA A 13 10.90 -15.05 -2.95
CA ALA A 13 9.74 -14.17 -2.92
C ALA A 13 10.02 -12.85 -3.67
N ARG A 14 11.23 -12.30 -3.51
CA ARG A 14 11.66 -11.09 -4.22
C ARG A 14 11.68 -11.28 -5.74
N ASP A 15 12.29 -12.35 -6.24
CA ASP A 15 12.42 -12.59 -7.67
C ASP A 15 11.05 -12.84 -8.32
N LYS A 16 10.19 -13.63 -7.66
CA LYS A 16 8.80 -13.85 -8.10
C LYS A 16 7.98 -12.56 -8.08
N TYR A 17 8.12 -11.72 -7.05
CA TYR A 17 7.43 -10.44 -6.98
C TYR A 17 7.85 -9.52 -8.14
N ILE A 18 9.16 -9.39 -8.40
CA ILE A 18 9.70 -8.58 -9.50
C ILE A 18 9.18 -9.10 -10.85
N GLN A 19 9.24 -10.43 -11.06
CA GLN A 19 8.75 -11.06 -12.28
C GLN A 19 7.24 -10.83 -12.48
N GLY A 20 6.42 -11.13 -11.47
CA GLY A 20 4.98 -11.00 -11.54
C GLY A 20 4.54 -9.55 -11.77
N VAL A 21 5.15 -8.57 -11.09
CA VAL A 21 4.87 -7.15 -11.32
C VAL A 21 5.17 -6.74 -12.76
N LYS A 22 6.28 -7.20 -13.35
CA LYS A 22 6.60 -6.95 -14.75
C LYS A 22 5.60 -7.61 -15.71
N LEU A 23 5.12 -8.81 -15.38
CA LEU A 23 4.09 -9.50 -16.17
C LEU A 23 2.76 -8.74 -16.12
N LEU A 24 2.28 -8.34 -14.94
CA LEU A 24 1.06 -7.53 -14.80
C LEU A 24 1.16 -6.18 -15.51
N LYS A 25 2.36 -5.59 -15.59
CA LYS A 25 2.60 -4.35 -16.31
C LYS A 25 2.52 -4.51 -17.84
N ASN A 26 2.68 -5.73 -18.34
CA ASN A 26 2.63 -6.07 -19.77
C ASN A 26 1.39 -6.90 -20.14
N GLU A 27 0.47 -7.11 -19.21
CA GLU A 27 -0.81 -7.75 -19.44
C GLU A 27 -1.90 -6.69 -19.60
N PHE A 28 -2.70 -6.78 -20.67
CA PHE A 28 -3.73 -5.80 -21.00
C PHE A 28 -5.11 -6.48 -21.07
N PRO A 29 -5.91 -6.41 -19.99
CA PRO A 29 -7.15 -7.19 -19.87
C PRO A 29 -8.34 -6.63 -20.66
N GLY A 30 -8.16 -5.54 -21.41
CA GLY A 30 -9.20 -4.96 -22.28
C GLY A 30 -9.42 -3.46 -22.12
N PRO A 31 -9.60 -2.93 -20.89
CA PRO A 31 -9.91 -1.52 -20.70
C PRO A 31 -8.86 -0.58 -21.31
N THR A 32 -9.34 0.51 -21.89
CA THR A 32 -8.51 1.60 -22.40
C THR A 32 -8.60 2.84 -21.51
N THR A 33 -7.68 3.77 -21.70
CA THR A 33 -7.72 5.08 -21.03
C THR A 33 -9.02 5.83 -21.32
N SER A 34 -9.59 5.69 -22.53
CA SER A 34 -10.87 6.31 -22.89
C SER A 34 -12.06 5.69 -22.16
N ASP A 35 -12.09 4.35 -21.99
CA ASP A 35 -13.15 3.67 -21.24
C ASP A 35 -13.19 4.10 -19.76
N LEU A 36 -12.03 4.51 -19.23
CA LEU A 36 -11.85 4.98 -17.86
C LEU A 36 -11.92 6.51 -17.71
N GLY A 37 -12.29 7.23 -18.78
CA GLY A 37 -12.41 8.70 -18.75
C GLY A 37 -11.09 9.47 -18.62
N ILE A 38 -9.95 8.83 -18.92
CA ILE A 38 -8.62 9.44 -18.85
C ILE A 38 -8.31 10.08 -20.22
N GLY A 39 -8.24 11.41 -20.26
CA GLY A 39 -8.07 12.18 -21.49
C GLY A 39 -6.80 11.85 -22.29
N GLY A 40 -6.82 12.18 -23.59
CA GLY A 40 -5.76 11.91 -24.56
C GLY A 40 -6.11 10.79 -25.55
N ALA A 41 -5.14 10.33 -26.33
CA ALA A 41 -5.34 9.20 -27.25
C ALA A 41 -5.71 7.93 -26.47
N SER A 42 -6.64 7.14 -26.99
CA SER A 42 -7.02 5.86 -26.38
C SER A 42 -5.81 4.91 -26.35
N ARG A 43 -5.50 4.37 -25.18
CA ARG A 43 -4.40 3.42 -24.96
C ARG A 43 -4.85 2.26 -24.09
N PRO A 44 -4.42 1.02 -24.37
CA PRO A 44 -4.65 -0.11 -23.46
C PRO A 44 -4.07 0.17 -22.07
N VAL A 45 -4.82 -0.21 -21.03
CA VAL A 45 -4.41 -0.10 -19.64
C VAL A 45 -3.95 -1.47 -19.15
N SER A 46 -2.76 -1.53 -18.54
CA SER A 46 -2.24 -2.80 -18.03
C SER A 46 -2.97 -3.23 -16.76
N THR A 47 -2.94 -4.53 -16.43
CA THR A 47 -3.47 -5.04 -15.15
C THR A 47 -2.83 -4.31 -13.97
N TYR A 48 -1.53 -4.02 -14.00
CA TYR A 48 -0.88 -3.26 -12.94
C TYR A 48 -1.39 -1.81 -12.84
N ASP A 49 -1.58 -1.13 -13.98
CA ASP A 49 -2.08 0.24 -14.01
C ASP A 49 -3.55 0.35 -13.55
N LEU A 50 -4.33 -0.71 -13.70
CA LEU A 50 -5.68 -0.79 -13.14
C LEU A 50 -5.67 -0.70 -11.60
N PHE A 51 -4.69 -1.28 -10.90
CA PHE A 51 -4.56 -1.12 -9.45
C PHE A 51 -4.15 0.31 -9.06
N VAL A 52 -3.31 0.96 -9.87
CA VAL A 52 -2.96 2.38 -9.70
C VAL A 52 -4.20 3.26 -9.80
N ILE A 53 -5.05 2.99 -10.79
CA ILE A 53 -6.32 3.69 -11.01
C ILE A 53 -7.31 3.39 -9.87
N TRP A 54 -7.43 2.14 -9.44
CA TRP A 54 -8.34 1.77 -8.35
C TRP A 54 -8.01 2.51 -7.05
N HIS A 55 -6.73 2.56 -6.66
CA HIS A 55 -6.31 3.33 -5.49
C HIS A 55 -6.61 4.83 -5.63
N HIS A 56 -6.38 5.40 -6.82
CA HIS A 56 -6.73 6.79 -7.09
C HIS A 56 -8.24 7.06 -6.94
N VAL A 57 -9.08 6.20 -7.51
CA VAL A 57 -10.54 6.29 -7.43
C VAL A 57 -11.00 6.19 -5.98
N ALA A 58 -10.46 5.24 -5.21
CA ALA A 58 -10.82 5.09 -3.80
C ALA A 58 -10.41 6.33 -2.97
N MET A 59 -9.22 6.89 -3.22
CA MET A 59 -8.76 8.12 -2.54
C MET A 59 -9.58 9.36 -2.89
N THR A 60 -10.21 9.38 -4.07
CA THR A 60 -11.04 10.51 -4.54
C THR A 60 -12.53 10.31 -4.27
N THR A 61 -12.91 9.19 -3.65
CA THR A 61 -14.29 8.87 -3.27
C THR A 61 -14.49 9.10 -1.77
N PHE A 62 -15.10 10.22 -1.38
CA PHE A 62 -15.43 10.51 0.03
C PHE A 62 -16.55 9.59 0.54
N THR A 63 -16.40 9.10 1.78
CA THR A 63 -17.33 8.11 2.38
C THR A 63 -17.78 8.49 3.80
N PRO A 64 -19.08 8.80 4.00
CA PRO A 64 -20.09 9.04 2.96
C PRO A 64 -19.73 10.25 2.08
N PRO A 65 -20.39 10.44 0.91
CA PRO A 65 -20.08 11.54 -0.01
C PRO A 65 -20.14 12.96 0.57
N THR A 66 -20.77 13.12 1.73
CA THR A 66 -20.86 14.39 2.47
C THR A 66 -19.65 14.69 3.35
N GLN A 67 -18.69 13.76 3.49
CA GLN A 67 -17.46 14.00 4.26
C GLN A 67 -16.44 14.79 3.43
N GLY A 68 -15.59 15.56 4.12
CA GLY A 68 -14.50 16.33 3.50
C GLY A 68 -13.10 15.89 3.93
N ASP A 69 -12.99 14.97 4.89
CA ASP A 69 -11.72 14.58 5.51
C ASP A 69 -11.29 13.15 5.14
N ARG A 70 -12.21 12.18 5.15
CA ARG A 70 -11.97 10.75 4.92
C ARG A 70 -12.60 10.20 3.64
N ASN A 71 -11.97 9.18 3.09
CA ASN A 71 -12.38 8.57 1.82
C ASN A 71 -12.44 7.04 1.91
N ALA A 72 -12.81 6.41 0.80
CA ALA A 72 -13.10 4.98 0.74
C ALA A 72 -11.91 4.05 1.05
N ALA A 73 -10.69 4.59 1.19
CA ALA A 73 -9.47 3.83 1.47
C ALA A 73 -8.58 4.42 2.57
N HIS A 74 -8.80 5.67 3.00
CA HIS A 74 -7.87 6.41 3.86
C HIS A 74 -8.58 7.32 4.84
N ARG A 75 -7.80 7.75 5.84
CA ARG A 75 -8.13 8.73 6.87
C ARG A 75 -9.33 8.34 7.70
N GLY A 76 -9.66 7.06 7.74
CA GLY A 76 -10.79 6.54 8.49
C GLY A 76 -10.68 5.03 8.68
N PRO A 77 -11.65 4.44 9.39
CA PRO A 77 -11.62 3.05 9.82
C PRO A 77 -11.34 1.99 8.75
N VAL A 78 -11.62 2.24 7.47
CA VAL A 78 -11.44 1.24 6.41
C VAL A 78 -10.02 1.17 5.87
N PHE A 79 -9.12 2.04 6.33
CA PHE A 79 -7.74 2.07 5.87
C PHE A 79 -7.08 0.68 5.84
N LEU A 80 -7.17 -0.05 6.94
CA LEU A 80 -6.56 -1.37 7.05
C LEU A 80 -7.28 -2.45 6.20
N PRO A 81 -8.61 -2.68 6.35
CA PRO A 81 -9.28 -3.71 5.56
C PRO A 81 -9.29 -3.42 4.05
N TRP A 82 -9.41 -2.16 3.62
CA TRP A 82 -9.39 -1.82 2.19
C TRP A 82 -8.03 -2.13 1.56
N HIS A 83 -6.93 -1.78 2.22
CA HIS A 83 -5.60 -2.12 1.71
C HIS A 83 -5.33 -3.63 1.78
N ARG A 84 -5.77 -4.34 2.82
CA ARG A 84 -5.72 -5.82 2.88
C ARG A 84 -6.43 -6.45 1.69
N PHE A 85 -7.63 -5.97 1.37
CA PHE A 85 -8.39 -6.44 0.20
C PHE A 85 -7.64 -6.17 -1.11
N MET A 86 -7.12 -4.96 -1.30
CA MET A 86 -6.32 -4.63 -2.49
C MET A 86 -5.09 -5.52 -2.63
N LEU A 87 -4.38 -5.81 -1.52
CA LEU A 87 -3.21 -6.70 -1.50
C LEU A 87 -3.59 -8.14 -1.85
N LEU A 88 -4.71 -8.65 -1.36
CA LEU A 88 -5.24 -9.97 -1.73
C LEU A 88 -5.52 -10.05 -3.23
N GLN A 89 -6.17 -9.04 -3.81
CA GLN A 89 -6.44 -9.01 -5.25
C GLN A 89 -5.16 -8.94 -6.09
N LEU A 90 -4.16 -8.19 -5.62
CA LEU A 90 -2.86 -8.16 -6.29
C LEU A 90 -2.18 -9.52 -6.21
N GLU A 91 -2.15 -10.14 -5.03
CA GLU A 91 -1.53 -11.45 -4.80
C GLU A 91 -2.14 -12.52 -5.71
N MET A 92 -3.48 -12.60 -5.80
CA MET A 92 -4.16 -13.53 -6.72
C MET A 92 -3.77 -13.29 -8.19
N ASN A 93 -3.65 -12.03 -8.61
CA ASN A 93 -3.21 -11.70 -9.97
C ASN A 93 -1.74 -12.05 -10.22
N LEU A 94 -0.87 -11.84 -9.22
CA LEU A 94 0.53 -12.26 -9.28
C LEU A 94 0.65 -13.78 -9.38
N GLN A 95 -0.05 -14.53 -8.53
CA GLN A 95 -0.10 -15.99 -8.57
C GLN A 95 -0.52 -16.48 -9.96
N ARG A 96 -1.57 -15.87 -10.54
CA ARG A 96 -2.06 -16.20 -11.89
C ARG A 96 -1.00 -16.00 -12.96
N VAL A 97 -0.39 -14.81 -13.06
CA VAL A 97 0.63 -14.55 -14.09
C VAL A 97 1.95 -15.30 -13.86
N LEU A 98 2.20 -15.74 -12.63
CA LEU A 98 3.32 -16.63 -12.28
C LEU A 98 3.03 -18.12 -12.58
N GLY A 99 2.02 -18.42 -13.40
CA GLY A 99 1.67 -19.79 -13.79
C GLY A 99 0.74 -20.48 -12.80
N ASN A 100 -0.17 -19.73 -12.18
CA ASN A 100 -1.06 -20.20 -11.11
C ASN A 100 -0.29 -20.75 -9.89
N ASP A 101 0.79 -20.08 -9.51
CA ASP A 101 1.60 -20.44 -8.34
C ASP A 101 0.89 -20.06 -7.04
N LEU A 102 -0.02 -20.91 -6.57
CA LEU A 102 -0.79 -20.68 -5.34
C LEU A 102 0.05 -20.70 -4.04
N ALA A 103 1.34 -21.06 -4.13
CA ALA A 103 2.26 -21.00 -3.00
C ALA A 103 2.93 -19.62 -2.87
N PHE A 104 2.88 -18.78 -3.90
CA PHE A 104 3.43 -17.43 -3.84
C PHE A 104 2.63 -16.55 -2.86
N GLY A 105 3.33 -15.98 -1.87
CA GLY A 105 2.83 -14.90 -1.01
C GLY A 105 3.49 -13.57 -1.35
N LEU A 106 2.69 -12.51 -1.37
CA LEU A 106 3.13 -11.14 -1.60
C LEU A 106 4.11 -10.71 -0.49
N PRO A 107 5.39 -10.43 -0.81
CA PRO A 107 6.37 -10.14 0.23
C PRO A 107 6.12 -8.78 0.88
N TYR A 108 6.66 -8.59 2.08
CA TYR A 108 6.64 -7.31 2.79
C TYR A 108 8.05 -6.70 2.92
N TRP A 109 8.10 -5.39 3.11
CA TRP A 109 9.33 -4.69 3.48
C TRP A 109 9.24 -4.23 4.94
N ASP A 110 10.04 -4.84 5.83
CA ASP A 110 10.18 -4.38 7.21
C ASP A 110 11.02 -3.09 7.28
N TRP A 111 10.39 -1.96 6.94
CA TRP A 111 11.00 -0.64 7.01
C TRP A 111 11.37 -0.22 8.44
N ALA A 112 10.81 -0.86 9.48
CA ALA A 112 11.12 -0.56 10.88
C ALA A 112 12.49 -1.11 11.29
N GLN A 113 12.90 -2.23 10.68
CA GLN A 113 14.26 -2.77 10.76
C GLN A 113 15.27 -1.82 10.10
N ASP A 114 15.01 -1.37 8.87
CA ASP A 114 15.88 -0.38 8.21
C ASP A 114 15.91 0.96 8.97
N GLY A 115 14.82 1.31 9.65
CA GLY A 115 14.73 2.47 10.54
C GLY A 115 15.73 2.50 11.70
N GLN A 116 16.30 1.35 12.08
CA GLN A 116 17.37 1.27 13.08
C GLN A 116 18.69 1.82 12.55
N LEU A 117 18.86 1.88 11.23
CA LEU A 117 20.07 2.38 10.60
C LEU A 117 20.17 3.91 10.71
N SER A 118 21.38 4.43 10.49
CA SER A 118 21.58 5.88 10.35
C SER A 118 20.86 6.41 9.09
N PRO A 119 20.43 7.69 9.05
CA PRO A 119 19.76 8.26 7.88
C PRO A 119 20.49 8.01 6.55
N ALA A 120 21.82 8.10 6.55
CA ALA A 120 22.62 7.85 5.36
C ALA A 120 22.61 6.37 4.92
N ARG A 121 22.54 5.44 5.88
CA ARG A 121 22.41 4.00 5.60
C ARG A 121 20.99 3.62 5.17
N GLN A 122 19.95 4.27 5.67
CA GLN A 122 18.56 4.04 5.22
C GLN A 122 18.38 4.31 3.72
N ARG A 123 19.01 5.38 3.20
CA ARG A 123 19.01 5.70 1.75
C ARG A 123 19.82 4.72 0.89
N ARG A 124 20.57 3.82 1.52
CA ARG A 124 21.39 2.78 0.89
C ARG A 124 21.04 1.37 1.41
N ALA A 125 19.87 1.22 2.03
CA ALA A 125 19.41 -0.04 2.55
C ALA A 125 19.25 -1.07 1.42
N PRO A 126 19.36 -2.38 1.71
CA PRO A 126 19.30 -3.44 0.69
C PRO A 126 18.04 -3.43 -0.18
N ILE A 127 16.92 -2.87 0.31
CA ILE A 127 15.70 -2.68 -0.49
C ILE A 127 15.97 -1.85 -1.77
N TRP A 128 16.93 -0.92 -1.72
CA TRP A 128 17.29 -0.02 -2.83
C TRP A 128 18.40 -0.58 -3.74
N ALA A 129 18.86 -1.81 -3.51
CA ALA A 129 19.89 -2.44 -4.33
C ALA A 129 19.40 -2.75 -5.76
N GLY A 130 20.35 -2.89 -6.69
CA GLY A 130 20.06 -3.17 -8.11
C GLY A 130 19.45 -4.54 -8.39
N ASN A 131 19.52 -5.48 -7.44
CA ASN A 131 18.85 -6.77 -7.50
C ASN A 131 17.56 -6.81 -6.64
N CYS A 132 17.11 -5.67 -6.14
CA CYS A 132 15.88 -5.53 -5.35
C CYS A 132 14.96 -4.48 -5.99
N MET A 133 14.65 -3.37 -5.32
CA MET A 133 13.68 -2.39 -5.83
C MET A 133 14.32 -1.28 -6.66
N GLY A 134 15.65 -1.13 -6.66
CA GLY A 134 16.35 -0.01 -7.30
C GLY A 134 16.36 1.27 -6.47
N GLY A 135 17.31 2.16 -6.74
CA GLY A 135 17.60 3.32 -5.89
C GLY A 135 16.71 4.55 -6.09
N THR A 136 17.20 5.69 -5.59
CA THR A 136 16.60 7.01 -5.82
C THR A 136 16.84 7.48 -7.26
N GLY A 137 15.97 8.34 -7.80
CA GLY A 137 16.17 8.95 -9.11
C GLY A 137 14.91 9.54 -9.72
N THR A 138 15.07 10.54 -10.59
CA THR A 138 13.99 11.14 -11.38
C THR A 138 14.40 11.24 -12.86
N PRO A 139 14.42 10.13 -13.61
CA PRO A 139 13.87 8.82 -13.27
C PRO A 139 14.83 7.91 -12.48
N VAL A 140 14.30 6.83 -11.91
CA VAL A 140 15.08 5.71 -11.36
C VAL A 140 15.80 5.00 -12.50
N THR A 141 17.11 4.79 -12.36
CA THR A 141 17.98 4.20 -13.40
C THR A 141 18.67 2.91 -12.96
N THR A 142 18.36 2.41 -11.77
CA THR A 142 18.91 1.16 -11.24
C THR A 142 17.79 0.20 -10.84
N GLY A 143 18.11 -1.09 -10.80
CA GLY A 143 17.14 -2.10 -10.41
C GLY A 143 16.23 -2.57 -11.55
N PRO A 144 15.36 -3.55 -11.26
CA PRO A 144 14.47 -4.14 -12.24
C PRO A 144 13.40 -3.16 -12.76
N PHE A 145 13.17 -2.05 -12.05
CA PHE A 145 12.22 -1.00 -12.40
C PHE A 145 12.91 0.27 -12.94
N ALA A 146 14.14 0.14 -13.42
CA ALA A 146 14.86 1.22 -14.08
C ALA A 146 14.16 1.64 -15.37
N PHE A 147 14.21 2.94 -15.64
CA PHE A 147 13.80 3.52 -16.90
C PHE A 147 14.98 3.61 -17.86
N ASP A 148 14.75 3.19 -19.09
CA ASP A 148 15.66 3.38 -20.21
C ASP A 148 14.84 3.89 -21.41
N PRO A 149 15.10 5.11 -21.90
CA PRO A 149 14.35 5.68 -23.02
C PRO A 149 14.52 4.86 -24.31
N ALA A 150 15.66 4.21 -24.53
CA ALA A 150 15.95 3.39 -25.71
C ALA A 150 15.29 2.01 -25.65
N ASN A 151 14.99 1.51 -24.45
CA ASN A 151 14.29 0.26 -24.26
C ASN A 151 12.78 0.49 -24.05
N PRO A 152 11.90 0.14 -25.01
CA PRO A 152 10.46 0.28 -24.84
C PRO A 152 9.89 -0.62 -23.73
N GLY A 153 10.56 -1.73 -23.40
CA GLY A 153 10.20 -2.66 -22.33
C GLY A 153 10.73 -2.28 -20.94
N SER A 154 11.41 -1.13 -20.80
CA SER A 154 11.80 -0.61 -19.49
C SER A 154 10.58 -0.17 -18.67
N TRP A 155 10.75 0.00 -17.35
CA TRP A 155 9.63 0.36 -16.49
C TRP A 155 9.15 1.79 -16.76
N ARG A 156 7.88 1.91 -17.14
CA ARG A 156 7.26 3.18 -17.53
C ARG A 156 6.00 3.42 -16.73
N VAL A 157 5.92 4.59 -16.13
CA VAL A 157 4.66 5.10 -15.63
C VAL A 157 3.88 5.71 -16.77
N ARG A 158 2.64 5.25 -16.92
CA ARG A 158 1.74 5.60 -18.03
C ARG A 158 0.58 6.49 -17.60
N ILE A 159 0.22 6.45 -16.32
CA ILE A 159 -0.91 7.17 -15.74
C ILE A 159 -0.46 7.76 -14.41
N THR A 160 -0.81 9.01 -14.13
CA THR A 160 -0.54 9.69 -12.86
C THR A 160 -1.66 10.65 -12.52
N ALA A 161 -1.81 11.01 -11.25
CA ALA A 161 -2.62 12.16 -10.88
C ALA A 161 -1.91 13.46 -11.31
N SER A 162 -2.66 14.38 -11.91
CA SER A 162 -2.24 15.74 -12.22
C SER A 162 -2.03 16.53 -10.93
N GLY A 163 -0.88 17.17 -10.78
CA GLY A 163 -0.62 18.04 -9.62
C GLY A 163 -1.51 19.29 -9.59
N ALA A 164 -2.07 19.70 -10.73
CA ALA A 164 -2.91 20.90 -10.83
C ALA A 164 -4.39 20.60 -10.58
N THR A 165 -4.90 19.49 -11.11
CA THR A 165 -6.34 19.18 -11.08
C THR A 165 -6.70 17.97 -10.22
N GLY A 166 -5.70 17.21 -9.76
CA GLY A 166 -5.91 15.92 -9.09
C GLY A 166 -6.36 14.79 -10.02
N GLN A 167 -6.89 15.09 -11.21
CA GLN A 167 -7.41 14.09 -12.15
C GLN A 167 -6.31 13.20 -12.74
N LEU A 168 -6.68 11.98 -13.14
CA LEU A 168 -5.79 11.09 -13.87
C LEU A 168 -5.43 11.68 -15.24
N VAL A 169 -4.14 11.63 -15.56
CA VAL A 169 -3.59 12.05 -16.86
C VAL A 169 -2.63 11.00 -17.39
N GLN A 170 -2.54 10.90 -18.72
CA GLN A 170 -1.58 10.03 -19.38
C GLN A 170 -0.18 10.66 -19.38
N VAL A 171 0.84 9.84 -19.13
CA VAL A 171 2.26 10.21 -19.17
C VAL A 171 3.08 9.10 -19.84
N ASN A 172 4.35 9.37 -20.16
CA ASN A 172 5.30 8.33 -20.57
C ASN A 172 6.68 8.72 -20.05
N ARG A 173 7.00 8.27 -18.83
CA ARG A 173 8.25 8.59 -18.16
C ARG A 173 8.65 7.48 -17.20
N GLY A 174 9.88 7.52 -16.71
CA GLY A 174 10.36 6.60 -15.68
C GLY A 174 9.75 6.84 -14.30
N LEU A 175 9.87 5.84 -13.43
CA LEU A 175 9.54 5.95 -12.00
C LEU A 175 10.39 7.05 -11.34
N ARG A 176 9.83 7.77 -10.37
CA ARG A 176 10.49 8.85 -9.63
C ARG A 176 10.56 8.51 -8.14
N ARG A 177 11.74 8.57 -7.55
CA ARG A 177 11.99 8.43 -6.11
C ARG A 177 12.94 9.52 -5.62
N GLN A 178 12.69 10.03 -4.42
CA GLN A 178 13.44 11.09 -3.76
C GLN A 178 13.74 10.68 -2.31
N LEU A 179 14.53 9.62 -2.17
CA LEU A 179 14.73 8.94 -0.89
C LEU A 179 15.30 9.88 0.18
N GLY A 180 14.57 10.05 1.27
CA GLY A 180 15.04 10.77 2.44
C GLY A 180 15.07 12.30 2.28
N ILE A 181 14.43 12.86 1.25
CA ILE A 181 14.45 14.31 0.98
C ILE A 181 13.44 15.05 1.85
N GLN A 182 12.16 14.65 1.84
CA GLN A 182 11.12 15.33 2.63
C GLN A 182 11.14 14.91 4.10
N THR A 183 11.51 13.66 4.39
CA THR A 183 11.78 13.18 5.74
C THR A 183 13.04 12.33 5.75
N THR A 184 13.95 12.59 6.67
CA THR A 184 15.28 11.98 6.66
C THR A 184 15.33 10.60 7.31
N ARG A 185 14.23 10.14 7.91
CA ARG A 185 14.17 8.89 8.67
C ARG A 185 12.90 8.10 8.40
N LEU A 186 13.06 6.81 8.16
CA LEU A 186 12.04 5.78 8.26
C LEU A 186 11.57 5.59 9.71
N PRO A 187 10.38 5.01 9.94
CA PRO A 187 9.95 4.63 11.27
C PRO A 187 10.81 3.48 11.84
N ARG A 188 10.69 3.20 13.14
CA ARG A 188 11.56 2.28 13.92
C ARG A 188 10.72 1.21 14.59
N LYS A 189 11.33 0.14 15.07
CA LYS A 189 10.68 -0.91 15.87
C LYS A 189 9.96 -0.38 17.12
N SER A 190 10.52 0.65 17.77
CA SER A 190 9.82 1.32 18.89
C SER A 190 8.48 1.93 18.49
N HIS A 191 8.35 2.39 17.24
CA HIS A 191 7.13 3.02 16.72
C HIS A 191 6.06 1.99 16.37
N THR A 192 6.45 0.87 15.76
CA THR A 192 5.56 -0.28 15.49
C THR A 192 5.13 -0.94 16.79
N ALA A 193 6.04 -1.11 17.76
CA ALA A 193 5.72 -1.58 19.12
C ALA A 193 4.68 -0.70 19.82
N ALA A 194 4.84 0.64 19.75
CA ALA A 194 3.89 1.59 20.31
C ALA A 194 2.53 1.62 19.59
N ALA A 195 2.50 1.24 18.30
CA ALA A 195 1.23 1.02 17.60
C ALA A 195 0.55 -0.24 18.10
N VAL A 196 1.25 -1.39 18.12
CA VAL A 196 0.63 -2.64 18.54
C VAL A 196 0.20 -2.67 20.02
N SER A 197 0.70 -1.76 20.85
CA SER A 197 0.26 -1.59 22.23
C SER A 197 -1.05 -0.82 22.40
N GLN A 198 -1.57 -0.18 21.34
CA GLN A 198 -2.87 0.49 21.40
C GLN A 198 -3.99 -0.55 21.58
N SER A 199 -4.81 -0.45 22.62
CA SER A 199 -5.92 -1.40 22.86
C SER A 199 -7.16 -1.14 22.01
N VAL A 200 -7.27 0.06 21.44
CA VAL A 200 -8.42 0.49 20.65
C VAL A 200 -8.05 0.45 19.17
N TYR A 201 -8.88 -0.21 18.35
CA TYR A 201 -8.73 -0.22 16.89
C TYR A 201 -8.78 1.21 16.31
N ASP A 202 -9.91 1.88 16.54
CA ASP A 202 -10.20 3.24 16.12
C ASP A 202 -11.34 3.76 17.02
N ALA A 203 -11.54 5.07 17.07
CA ALA A 203 -12.63 5.69 17.81
C ALA A 203 -13.05 7.03 17.18
N ALA A 204 -14.11 7.63 17.74
CA ALA A 204 -14.48 9.00 17.41
C ALA A 204 -13.26 9.94 17.51
N SER A 205 -13.00 10.80 16.53
CA SER A 205 -13.92 11.30 15.49
C SER A 205 -14.00 10.47 14.19
N TRP A 206 -13.40 9.27 14.15
CA TRP A 206 -13.35 8.37 12.99
C TRP A 206 -12.65 8.96 11.76
N ASN A 207 -11.65 9.80 11.99
CA ASN A 207 -10.90 10.51 10.96
C ASN A 207 -9.41 10.63 11.29
N THR A 208 -8.68 11.60 10.74
CA THR A 208 -7.26 11.85 11.03
C THR A 208 -6.99 12.36 12.46
N ALA A 209 -8.02 12.76 13.20
CA ALA A 209 -7.92 13.17 14.60
C ALA A 209 -8.23 12.04 15.59
N SER A 210 -8.61 10.85 15.10
CA SER A 210 -8.95 9.70 15.95
C SER A 210 -7.76 9.23 16.80
N PRO A 211 -8.00 8.77 18.04
CA PRO A 211 -7.03 7.95 18.78
C PRO A 211 -7.04 6.51 18.24
N GLY A 212 -6.17 5.66 18.80
CA GLY A 212 -6.15 4.22 18.52
C GLY A 212 -5.21 3.77 17.42
N PHE A 213 -5.17 2.45 17.23
CA PHE A 213 -4.25 1.71 16.38
C PHE A 213 -4.29 2.17 14.91
N ARG A 214 -5.48 2.23 14.30
CA ARG A 214 -5.68 2.54 12.87
C ARG A 214 -5.02 3.86 12.50
N ASN A 215 -5.39 4.95 13.18
CA ASN A 215 -4.92 6.29 12.82
C ASN A 215 -3.42 6.49 13.15
N LEU A 216 -2.92 5.77 14.15
CA LEU A 216 -1.50 5.75 14.47
C LEU A 216 -0.69 5.03 13.38
N VAL A 217 -1.10 3.82 12.97
CA VAL A 217 -0.43 3.06 11.91
C VAL A 217 -0.52 3.77 10.57
N GLU A 218 -1.68 4.36 10.24
CA GLU A 218 -1.86 5.16 9.04
C GLU A 218 -0.87 6.34 9.02
N GLY A 219 -0.66 6.98 10.16
CA GLY A 219 0.46 7.89 10.38
C GLY A 219 0.08 9.36 10.61
N TRP A 220 -1.15 9.64 11.02
CA TRP A 220 -1.61 11.00 11.33
C TRP A 220 -1.35 11.41 12.78
N GLN A 221 -1.33 10.44 13.70
CA GLN A 221 -0.98 10.72 15.09
C GLN A 221 0.52 10.90 15.27
N SER A 222 0.88 11.78 16.19
CA SER A 222 2.25 11.97 16.66
C SER A 222 2.71 10.80 17.53
N GLN A 223 4.00 10.47 17.49
CA GLN A 223 4.64 9.62 18.49
C GLN A 223 5.81 10.36 19.14
N PRO A 224 6.20 9.98 20.37
CA PRO A 224 7.46 10.43 20.95
C PRO A 224 8.60 10.20 19.95
N GLN A 225 9.42 11.23 19.72
CA GLN A 225 10.61 11.19 18.84
C GLN A 225 10.34 11.11 17.32
N ILE A 226 9.07 11.00 16.87
CA ILE A 226 8.69 11.16 15.47
C ILE A 226 7.45 12.06 15.34
N PRO A 227 7.61 13.31 14.85
CA PRO A 227 6.46 14.13 14.48
C PRO A 227 5.75 13.54 13.25
N PRO A 228 4.42 13.76 13.12
CA PRO A 228 3.67 13.38 11.93
C PRO A 228 4.31 13.95 10.65
N PRO A 229 4.29 13.20 9.54
CA PRO A 229 3.69 11.88 9.42
C PRO A 229 4.51 10.81 10.15
N SER A 230 3.83 9.82 10.74
CA SER A 230 4.43 8.62 11.35
C SER A 230 4.17 7.37 10.49
N LEU A 231 4.74 6.22 10.87
CA LEU A 231 4.52 4.88 10.29
C LEU A 231 4.27 4.87 8.77
N HIS A 232 3.08 4.45 8.30
CA HIS A 232 2.75 4.33 6.87
C HIS A 232 2.99 5.62 6.10
N ASN A 233 2.40 6.75 6.53
CA ASN A 233 2.55 8.03 5.84
C ASN A 233 4.02 8.48 5.77
N ARG A 234 4.81 8.19 6.82
CA ARG A 234 6.24 8.51 6.84
C ARG A 234 7.02 7.73 5.78
N VAL A 235 6.66 6.47 5.52
CA VAL A 235 7.32 5.67 4.47
C VAL A 235 7.01 6.25 3.09
N HIS A 236 5.75 6.63 2.82
CA HIS A 236 5.37 7.33 1.60
C HIS A 236 6.20 8.60 1.38
N VAL A 237 6.30 9.45 2.41
CA VAL A 237 7.07 10.71 2.36
C VAL A 237 8.59 10.46 2.29
N PHE A 238 9.10 9.39 2.92
CA PHE A 238 10.51 9.03 2.84
C PHE A 238 10.91 8.62 1.43
N VAL A 239 10.09 7.81 0.75
CA VAL A 239 10.38 7.39 -0.62
C VAL A 239 10.22 8.58 -1.59
N GLY A 240 9.18 9.38 -1.39
CA GLY A 240 8.90 10.56 -2.20
C GLY A 240 8.62 10.23 -3.66
N GLY A 241 8.62 11.25 -4.53
CA GLY A 241 8.33 11.07 -5.95
C GLY A 241 6.97 10.41 -6.17
N ASP A 242 6.95 9.30 -6.90
CA ASP A 242 5.72 8.57 -7.22
C ASP A 242 5.04 7.91 -6.03
N MET A 243 5.69 7.76 -4.87
CA MET A 243 5.01 7.32 -3.64
C MET A 243 4.14 8.42 -2.98
N SER A 244 4.14 9.65 -3.50
CA SER A 244 3.44 10.80 -2.90
C SER A 244 1.97 11.00 -3.35
N PRO A 245 1.62 10.93 -4.65
CA PRO A 245 0.25 11.20 -5.11
C PRO A 245 -0.69 10.02 -4.82
N SER A 246 -1.98 10.21 -5.07
CA SER A 246 -2.99 9.13 -5.02
C SER A 246 -2.75 8.01 -6.03
N THR A 247 -1.84 8.21 -6.99
CA THR A 247 -1.31 7.17 -7.87
C THR A 247 -0.01 6.56 -7.32
N SER A 248 0.15 6.52 -5.98
CA SER A 248 1.30 5.92 -5.30
C SER A 248 1.62 4.47 -5.66
N PRO A 249 0.65 3.62 -6.04
CA PRO A 249 0.96 2.28 -6.50
C PRO A 249 1.77 2.23 -7.80
N ASN A 250 2.06 3.35 -8.47
CA ASN A 250 3.00 3.38 -9.59
C ASN A 250 4.41 2.91 -9.19
N ASP A 251 4.78 3.09 -7.92
CA ASP A 251 5.99 2.53 -7.35
C ASP A 251 5.72 1.13 -6.78
N PRO A 252 6.37 0.06 -7.28
CA PRO A 252 6.21 -1.28 -6.73
C PRO A 252 6.58 -1.41 -5.24
N VAL A 253 7.28 -0.45 -4.63
CA VAL A 253 7.48 -0.45 -3.17
C VAL A 253 6.18 -0.19 -2.40
N PHE A 254 5.15 0.40 -3.03
CA PHE A 254 3.83 0.62 -2.43
C PHE A 254 3.28 -0.66 -1.80
N TYR A 255 3.24 -1.76 -2.56
CA TYR A 255 2.65 -3.01 -2.08
C TYR A 255 3.49 -3.66 -0.99
N LEU A 256 4.81 -3.50 -1.01
CA LEU A 256 5.70 -4.00 0.04
C LEU A 256 5.52 -3.22 1.36
N ASN A 257 5.34 -1.90 1.26
CA ASN A 257 5.00 -1.04 2.40
C ASN A 257 3.66 -1.44 3.01
N HIS A 258 2.62 -1.53 2.18
CA HIS A 258 1.27 -1.90 2.60
C HIS A 258 1.17 -3.33 3.12
N CYS A 259 1.95 -4.26 2.57
CA CYS A 259 2.05 -5.62 3.10
C CYS A 259 2.69 -5.65 4.50
N ASN A 260 3.61 -4.75 4.82
CA ASN A 260 4.13 -4.61 6.19
C ASN A 260 3.13 -3.89 7.13
N VAL A 261 2.36 -2.93 6.63
CA VAL A 261 1.24 -2.33 7.39
C VAL A 261 0.22 -3.40 7.77
N ASP A 262 -0.13 -4.27 6.81
CA ASP A 262 -1.00 -5.40 7.05
C ASP A 262 -0.43 -6.40 8.06
N ARG A 263 0.88 -6.71 7.97
CA ARG A 263 1.59 -7.53 8.95
C ARG A 263 1.51 -6.96 10.37
N ILE A 264 1.63 -5.64 10.52
CA ILE A 264 1.50 -4.97 11.82
C ILE A 264 0.07 -5.09 12.35
N TRP A 265 -0.94 -4.98 11.48
CA TRP A 265 -2.34 -5.19 11.87
C TRP A 265 -2.61 -6.65 12.25
N GLU A 266 -2.05 -7.60 11.50
CA GLU A 266 -2.14 -9.02 11.81
C GLU A 266 -1.49 -9.35 13.16
N ARG A 267 -0.35 -8.71 13.48
CA ARG A 267 0.28 -8.79 14.81
C ARG A 267 -0.63 -8.22 15.90
N TRP A 268 -1.27 -7.08 15.66
CA TRP A 268 -2.20 -6.46 16.60
C TRP A 268 -3.43 -7.34 16.89
N MET A 269 -3.94 -8.03 15.87
CA MET A 269 -5.12 -8.90 15.97
C MET A 269 -4.90 -10.27 16.61
N GLN A 270 -3.65 -10.65 16.91
CA GLN A 270 -3.36 -11.89 17.64
C GLN A 270 -4.14 -11.95 18.96
N PRO A 271 -4.47 -13.15 19.48
CA PRO A 271 -5.22 -13.26 20.74
C PRO A 271 -4.42 -12.73 21.95
N PRO A 272 -5.10 -12.31 23.03
CA PRO A 272 -4.46 -11.99 24.30
C PRO A 272 -3.64 -13.18 24.87
N PRO A 273 -2.58 -12.94 25.66
CA PRO A 273 -2.08 -11.63 26.08
C PRO A 273 -1.20 -10.95 25.02
N GLY A 274 -0.94 -11.61 23.88
CA GLY A 274 -0.03 -11.13 22.86
C GLY A 274 -0.58 -9.99 22.01
N GLY A 275 -1.87 -10.01 21.66
CA GLY A 275 -2.56 -8.96 20.92
C GLY A 275 -3.96 -8.69 21.50
N HIS A 276 -4.85 -8.11 20.68
CA HIS A 276 -6.15 -7.57 21.12
C HIS A 276 -7.35 -8.34 20.55
N GLY A 277 -7.10 -9.37 19.74
CA GLY A 277 -8.14 -10.09 19.01
C GLY A 277 -8.62 -9.38 17.74
N ARG A 278 -9.53 -10.03 17.02
CA ARG A 278 -10.09 -9.61 15.72
C ARG A 278 -11.14 -8.52 15.90
N LEU A 279 -10.71 -7.35 16.35
CA LEU A 279 -11.60 -6.22 16.65
C LEU A 279 -11.64 -5.21 15.50
N TYR A 280 -12.81 -4.60 15.31
CA TYR A 280 -13.04 -3.51 14.37
C TYR A 280 -14.08 -2.55 14.93
N ALA A 281 -13.89 -1.26 14.63
CA ALA A 281 -14.88 -0.23 14.89
C ALA A 281 -14.80 0.80 13.76
N PRO A 282 -15.92 1.38 13.30
CA PRO A 282 -17.26 1.35 13.89
C PRO A 282 -18.08 0.08 13.59
N ALA A 283 -18.99 -0.24 14.52
CA ALA A 283 -19.97 -1.31 14.33
C ALA A 283 -21.00 -0.95 13.25
N GLN A 284 -21.73 -1.95 12.74
CA GLN A 284 -22.74 -1.72 11.69
C GLN A 284 -23.91 -0.84 12.16
N SER A 285 -24.22 -0.86 13.46
CA SER A 285 -25.28 -0.06 14.09
C SER A 285 -24.96 1.44 14.15
N GLU A 286 -23.73 1.83 13.84
CA GLU A 286 -23.32 3.23 13.90
C GLU A 286 -24.02 4.09 12.82
N PRO A 287 -24.18 5.42 13.06
CA PRO A 287 -24.95 6.30 12.20
C PRO A 287 -24.53 6.30 10.73
N SER A 288 -25.45 6.71 9.84
CA SER A 288 -25.21 6.82 8.40
C SER A 288 -24.10 7.81 8.04
N SER A 289 -23.74 8.73 8.95
CA SER A 289 -22.57 9.59 8.80
C SER A 289 -21.26 8.80 8.71
N LEU A 290 -21.24 7.54 9.15
CA LEU A 290 -20.12 6.58 9.06
C LEU A 290 -20.27 5.57 7.91
N ARG A 291 -21.26 5.72 7.03
CA ARG A 291 -21.44 4.83 5.88
C ARG A 291 -20.19 4.78 5.00
N GLY A 292 -19.81 3.58 4.58
CA GLY A 292 -18.57 3.27 3.89
C GLY A 292 -17.40 3.01 4.84
N HIS A 293 -17.61 3.14 6.15
CA HIS A 293 -16.62 2.83 7.18
C HIS A 293 -17.09 1.82 8.24
N ARG A 294 -18.35 1.36 8.19
CA ARG A 294 -18.88 0.42 9.18
C ARG A 294 -18.52 -1.01 8.82
N LEU A 295 -18.53 -1.88 9.84
CA LEU A 295 -18.10 -3.27 9.77
C LEU A 295 -18.58 -4.06 8.54
N ASN A 296 -19.83 -3.85 8.09
CA ASN A 296 -20.45 -4.58 6.97
C ASN A 296 -20.74 -3.68 5.76
N ASP A 297 -20.22 -2.45 5.74
CA ASP A 297 -20.32 -1.63 4.53
C ASP A 297 -19.39 -2.18 3.45
N THR A 298 -19.85 -2.16 2.20
CA THR A 298 -19.07 -2.64 1.07
C THR A 298 -17.82 -1.78 0.86
N LEU A 299 -16.66 -2.43 0.79
CA LEU A 299 -15.40 -1.78 0.42
C LEU A 299 -15.42 -1.37 -1.05
N ASN A 300 -14.88 -0.18 -1.36
CA ASN A 300 -14.78 0.29 -2.73
C ASN A 300 -13.90 -0.66 -3.57
N SER A 301 -14.45 -1.20 -4.66
CA SER A 301 -13.77 -2.11 -5.57
C SER A 301 -13.92 -1.64 -7.02
N LEU A 302 -12.87 -1.77 -7.82
CA LEU A 302 -12.89 -1.53 -9.27
C LEU A 302 -12.59 -2.80 -10.08
N LEU A 303 -11.90 -3.79 -9.49
CA LEU A 303 -11.32 -4.93 -10.20
C LEU A 303 -11.89 -6.29 -9.81
N SER A 304 -12.73 -6.36 -8.80
CA SER A 304 -13.23 -7.62 -8.27
C SER A 304 -14.60 -7.45 -7.60
N GLY A 305 -15.11 -8.55 -7.03
CA GLY A 305 -16.37 -8.57 -6.30
C GLY A 305 -16.40 -7.65 -5.08
N THR A 306 -17.52 -7.67 -4.38
CA THR A 306 -17.74 -6.90 -3.16
C THR A 306 -17.22 -7.67 -1.95
N THR A 307 -16.54 -6.98 -1.04
CA THR A 307 -16.22 -7.49 0.30
C THR A 307 -16.49 -6.41 1.36
N THR A 308 -16.29 -6.74 2.63
CA THR A 308 -16.55 -5.88 3.79
C THR A 308 -15.35 -5.85 4.74
N PRO A 309 -15.26 -4.86 5.65
CA PRO A 309 -14.29 -4.91 6.74
C PRO A 309 -14.34 -6.21 7.55
N ALA A 310 -15.54 -6.74 7.81
CA ALA A 310 -15.73 -7.97 8.60
C ALA A 310 -15.00 -9.18 7.99
N GLU A 311 -15.15 -9.36 6.68
CA GLU A 311 -14.49 -10.44 5.93
C GLU A 311 -12.97 -10.29 5.88
N MET A 312 -12.45 -9.07 6.08
CA MET A 312 -11.02 -8.80 6.11
C MET A 312 -10.39 -8.98 7.50
N LEU A 313 -11.18 -9.26 8.55
CA LEU A 313 -10.63 -9.50 9.89
C LEU A 313 -9.96 -10.86 10.00
N ASP A 314 -10.56 -11.90 9.41
CA ASP A 314 -10.00 -13.25 9.37
C ASP A 314 -9.81 -13.72 7.92
N ILE A 315 -8.54 -13.78 7.55
CA ILE A 315 -8.04 -14.16 6.22
C ILE A 315 -7.00 -15.28 6.35
N SER A 316 -6.99 -15.97 7.49
CA SER A 316 -5.98 -16.97 7.82
C SER A 316 -5.98 -18.16 6.85
N GLU A 317 -7.09 -18.40 6.15
CA GLU A 317 -7.18 -19.41 5.09
C GLU A 317 -6.48 -18.98 3.78
N SER A 318 -6.27 -17.67 3.57
CA SER A 318 -5.66 -17.13 2.35
C SER A 318 -4.13 -17.10 2.44
N TYR A 319 -3.59 -16.49 3.49
CA TYR A 319 -2.15 -16.37 3.70
C TYR A 319 -1.77 -16.24 5.18
N THR A 320 -0.48 -16.45 5.47
CA THR A 320 0.16 -16.11 6.74
C THR A 320 1.42 -15.27 6.50
N TYR A 321 2.01 -14.76 7.58
CA TYR A 321 3.33 -14.13 7.56
C TYR A 321 4.37 -15.07 8.16
N ASP A 322 5.58 -15.06 7.60
CA ASP A 322 6.74 -15.79 8.16
C ASP A 322 7.08 -15.35 9.60
N SER A 323 6.82 -14.08 9.93
CA SER A 323 7.08 -13.48 11.22
C SER A 323 6.16 -12.30 11.47
N LEU A 324 5.55 -12.27 12.66
CA LEU A 324 4.80 -11.13 13.18
C LEU A 324 5.62 -10.27 14.16
N SER A 325 6.94 -10.47 14.24
CA SER A 325 7.80 -9.63 15.09
C SER A 325 7.85 -8.21 14.52
N VAL A 326 7.58 -7.22 15.38
CA VAL A 326 7.52 -5.79 15.07
C VAL A 326 8.30 -4.95 16.07
#